data_AF-A0A7C5DVF9-F1
#
_entry.id   AF-A0A7C5DVF9-F1
#
_cell.length_a   1.000
_cell.length_b   1.000
_cell.length_c   1.000
_cell.angle_alpha   90.00
_cell.angle_beta   90.00
_cell.angle_gamma   90.00
#
_symmetry.space_group_name_H-M   'P 1'
#
loop_
_entity.id
_entity.type
_entity.pdbx_description
1 polymer ?
#
loop_
_entity_poly.entity_id
_entity_poly.type
_entity_poly.pdbx_seq_one_letter_code
_entity_poly.pdbx_strand_id
1 'polypeptide(L)'
;MKKQKKPSKRFYRKRIELFRLIEKIKLWPARSGILHGIKSIDIMGDQARITTHCNKTFMVNNSRNSRAARWLRNKWFNATCAACGVPDWKLEKYASTQFRRHYGSRLLQETEPEHLMKK
;
A
#
# COMPACT_ATOMS: atom_id res chain seq x y z
N MET A 1 -29.47 -6.15 9.88
CA MET A 1 -28.32 -5.27 9.54
C MET A 1 -27.06 -5.79 10.24
N LYS A 2 -26.01 -6.19 9.51
CA LYS A 2 -24.75 -6.66 10.14
C LYS A 2 -23.98 -5.46 10.71
N LYS A 3 -23.73 -5.46 12.03
CA LYS A 3 -22.98 -4.42 12.74
C LYS A 3 -21.54 -4.41 12.22
N GLN A 4 -21.11 -3.34 11.54
CA GLN A 4 -19.74 -3.24 11.03
C GLN A 4 -18.76 -3.15 12.22
N LYS A 5 -17.86 -4.11 12.34
CA LYS A 5 -16.80 -4.12 13.37
C LYS A 5 -15.80 -3.01 13.05
N LYS A 6 -15.55 -2.11 14.02
CA LYS A 6 -14.49 -1.10 13.92
C LYS A 6 -13.16 -1.78 13.56
N PRO A 7 -12.40 -1.28 12.59
CA PRO A 7 -11.14 -1.90 12.18
C PRO A 7 -10.15 -1.90 13.35
N SER A 8 -9.59 -3.07 13.68
CA SER A 8 -8.55 -3.19 14.70
C SER A 8 -7.31 -2.37 14.31
N LYS A 9 -6.66 -1.76 15.32
CA LYS A 9 -5.42 -1.01 15.11
C LYS A 9 -4.34 -1.97 14.61
N ARG A 10 -3.72 -1.63 13.47
CA ARG A 10 -2.60 -2.38 12.90
C ARG A 10 -1.32 -1.59 13.09
N PHE A 11 -0.23 -2.28 13.35
CA PHE A 11 1.07 -1.66 13.53
C PHE A 11 2.05 -2.21 12.51
N TYR A 12 2.63 -1.32 11.71
CA TYR A 12 3.67 -1.63 10.74
C TYR A 12 4.98 -0.96 11.17
N ARG A 13 6.11 -1.58 10.83
CA ARG A 13 7.41 -1.01 11.13
C ARG A 13 7.67 0.23 10.25
N LYS A 14 8.31 1.26 10.81
CA LYS A 14 8.70 2.46 10.08
C LYS A 14 9.91 2.14 9.19
N ARG A 15 9.99 2.80 8.02
CA ARG A 15 11.07 2.66 7.02
C ARG A 15 11.18 1.25 6.40
N ILE A 16 10.04 0.62 6.12
CA ILE A 16 9.97 -0.58 5.26
C ILE A 16 10.12 -0.17 3.78
N GLU A 17 10.57 -1.10 2.95
CA GLU A 17 10.62 -1.01 1.49
C GLU A 17 9.27 -0.56 0.91
N LEU A 18 9.32 0.30 -0.11
CA LEU A 18 8.10 0.88 -0.69
C LEU A 18 7.20 -0.22 -1.24
N PHE A 19 7.76 -1.20 -1.95
CA PHE A 19 7.01 -2.25 -2.64
C PHE A 19 6.17 -3.07 -1.66
N ARG A 20 6.75 -3.52 -0.54
CA ARG A 20 6.02 -4.20 0.54
C ARG A 20 4.86 -3.37 1.08
N LEU A 21 5.07 -2.06 1.19
CA LEU A 21 4.09 -1.12 1.72
C LEU A 21 2.89 -0.98 0.76
N ILE A 22 3.14 -0.81 -0.54
CA ILE A 22 2.09 -0.66 -1.56
C ILE A 22 1.42 -1.99 -1.90
N GLU A 23 2.12 -3.12 -1.81
CA GLU A 23 1.54 -4.45 -1.92
C GLU A 23 0.51 -4.71 -0.82
N LYS A 24 0.83 -4.34 0.43
CA LYS A 24 -0.09 -4.58 1.54
C LYS A 24 -1.26 -3.59 1.57
N ILE A 25 -1.00 -2.31 1.31
CA ILE A 25 -2.01 -1.25 1.44
C ILE A 25 -2.86 -1.13 0.16
N LYS A 26 -2.28 -1.42 -1.02
CA LYS A 26 -2.90 -1.25 -2.35
C LYS A 26 -3.44 0.17 -2.59
N LEU A 27 -2.73 1.18 -2.09
CA LEU A 27 -3.01 2.61 -2.30
C LEU A 27 -1.73 3.33 -2.75
N TRP A 28 -1.90 4.35 -3.59
CA TRP A 28 -0.80 5.17 -4.09
C TRP A 28 -1.08 6.67 -3.89
N PRO A 29 -0.22 7.40 -3.17
CA PRO A 29 -0.35 8.84 -3.06
C PRO A 29 0.33 9.53 -4.24
N ALA A 30 -0.45 10.12 -5.13
CA ALA A 30 0.07 10.92 -6.23
C ALA A 30 0.71 12.22 -5.73
N ARG A 31 1.63 12.79 -6.52
CA ARG A 31 2.29 14.07 -6.19
C ARG A 31 1.29 15.23 -6.04
N SER A 32 0.13 15.15 -6.69
CA SER A 32 -0.98 16.11 -6.60
C SER A 32 -1.76 16.06 -5.28
N GLY A 33 -1.45 15.14 -4.36
CA GLY A 33 -2.26 14.99 -3.14
C GLY A 33 -3.45 14.05 -3.30
N ILE A 34 -3.65 13.45 -4.48
CA ILE A 34 -4.75 12.52 -4.73
C ILE A 34 -4.33 11.09 -4.38
N LEU A 35 -5.15 10.41 -3.57
CA LEU A 35 -4.96 9.02 -3.20
C LEU A 35 -5.65 8.09 -4.20
N HIS A 36 -4.86 7.27 -4.89
CA HIS A 36 -5.35 6.30 -5.87
C HIS A 36 -5.41 4.89 -5.28
N GLY A 37 -6.36 4.10 -5.75
CA GLY A 37 -6.33 2.64 -5.56
C GLY A 37 -5.39 1.99 -6.58
N ILE A 38 -4.56 1.06 -6.12
CA ILE A 38 -3.67 0.28 -6.99
C ILE A 38 -4.40 -0.98 -7.48
N LYS A 39 -4.40 -1.19 -8.80
CA LYS A 39 -4.97 -2.36 -9.48
C LYS A 39 -3.92 -3.47 -9.63
N SER A 40 -2.75 -3.16 -10.18
CA SER A 40 -1.63 -4.10 -10.33
C SER A 40 -0.29 -3.45 -10.00
N ILE A 41 0.68 -4.29 -9.63
CA ILE A 41 2.07 -3.91 -9.35
C ILE A 41 2.93 -4.98 -10.02
N ASP A 42 3.69 -4.60 -11.03
CA ASP A 42 4.59 -5.50 -11.75
C ASP A 42 6.02 -5.13 -11.36
N ILE A 43 6.66 -5.96 -10.53
CA ILE A 43 8.00 -5.70 -9.99
C ILE A 43 9.05 -6.24 -10.95
N MET A 44 10.01 -5.38 -11.30
CA MET A 44 11.14 -5.65 -12.21
C MET A 44 12.43 -5.24 -11.49
N GLY A 45 12.89 -6.08 -10.57
CA GLY A 45 14.05 -5.78 -9.72
C GLY A 45 13.77 -4.63 -8.75
N ASP A 46 14.57 -3.56 -8.83
CA ASP A 46 14.41 -2.37 -7.97
C ASP A 46 13.36 -1.38 -8.48
N GLN A 47 12.74 -1.66 -9.63
CA GLN A 47 11.66 -0.86 -10.20
C GLN A 47 10.35 -1.63 -10.20
N ALA A 48 9.23 -0.91 -10.21
CA ALA A 48 7.92 -1.48 -10.39
C ALA A 48 7.07 -0.62 -11.32
N ARG A 49 6.31 -1.27 -12.19
CA ARG A 49 5.22 -0.65 -12.95
C ARG A 49 3.95 -0.77 -12.13
N ILE A 50 3.35 0.38 -11.81
CA ILE A 50 2.09 0.43 -11.06
C ILE A 50 0.98 0.81 -12.01
N THR A 51 -0.10 0.04 -12.00
CA THR A 51 -1.37 0.38 -12.67
C THR A 51 -2.42 0.68 -11.61
N THR A 52 -3.03 1.85 -11.68
CA THR A 52 -4.12 2.26 -10.78
C THR A 52 -5.49 1.80 -11.28
N HIS A 53 -6.51 1.83 -10.41
CA HIS A 53 -7.89 1.52 -10.82
C HIS A 53 -8.46 2.51 -11.82
N CYS A 54 -7.94 3.75 -11.87
CA CYS A 54 -8.28 4.72 -12.91
C CYS A 54 -7.39 4.59 -14.16
N ASN A 55 -6.76 3.43 -14.37
CA ASN A 55 -5.94 3.06 -15.53
C ASN A 55 -4.70 3.94 -15.80
N LYS A 56 -4.25 4.72 -14.80
CA LYS A 56 -2.94 5.40 -14.90
C LYS A 56 -1.83 4.42 -14.61
N THR A 57 -0.80 4.43 -15.45
CA THR A 57 0.36 3.55 -15.35
C THR A 57 1.64 4.37 -15.23
N PHE A 58 2.54 3.98 -14.33
CA PHE A 58 3.81 4.69 -14.12
C PHE A 58 4.87 3.79 -13.47
N MET A 59 6.14 4.18 -13.66
CA MET A 59 7.31 3.49 -13.10
C MET A 59 7.75 4.12 -11.78
N VAL A 60 8.16 3.28 -10.82
CA VAL A 60 8.65 3.71 -9.50
C VAL A 60 9.83 2.87 -9.04
N ASN A 61 10.72 3.46 -8.24
CA ASN A 61 11.86 2.75 -7.64
C ASN A 61 11.54 2.33 -6.20
N ASN A 62 12.15 1.24 -5.72
CA ASN A 62 11.93 0.72 -4.38
C ASN A 62 12.73 1.48 -3.30
N SER A 63 12.30 2.70 -2.99
CA SER A 63 12.98 3.50 -1.96
C SER A 63 12.15 3.70 -0.69
N ARG A 64 12.74 3.32 0.45
CA ARG A 64 12.20 3.54 1.82
C ARG A 64 12.04 5.03 2.16
N ASN A 65 12.81 5.87 1.49
CA ASN A 65 12.88 7.32 1.71
C ASN A 65 12.18 8.13 0.61
N SER A 66 11.55 7.45 -0.36
CA SER A 66 10.77 8.12 -1.41
C SER A 66 9.67 9.00 -0.82
N ARG A 67 9.26 10.02 -1.60
CA ARG A 67 8.11 10.85 -1.26
C ARG A 67 6.87 9.99 -1.02
N ALA A 68 6.58 9.04 -1.90
CA ALA A 68 5.45 8.12 -1.76
C ALA A 68 5.51 7.31 -0.46
N ALA A 69 6.66 6.72 -0.11
CA ALA A 69 6.83 5.99 1.14
C ALA A 69 6.62 6.88 2.38
N ARG A 70 7.10 8.12 2.35
CA ARG A 70 6.87 9.10 3.44
C ARG A 70 5.39 9.48 3.55
N TRP A 71 4.75 9.77 2.41
CA TRP A 71 3.35 10.16 2.34
C TRP A 71 2.43 9.05 2.82
N LEU A 72 2.68 7.80 2.42
CA LEU A 72 1.93 6.65 2.91
C LEU A 72 2.03 6.47 4.42
N ARG A 73 3.22 6.69 5.00
CA ARG A 73 3.44 6.55 6.44
C ARG A 73 2.76 7.66 7.25
N ASN A 74 2.83 8.88 6.74
CA ASN A 74 2.28 10.06 7.41
C ASN A 74 0.81 10.33 7.03
N LYS A 75 0.25 9.54 6.10
CA LYS A 75 -1.11 9.67 5.57
C LYS A 75 -1.37 11.04 4.96
N TRP A 76 -0.40 11.55 4.22
CA TRP A 76 -0.52 12.83 3.53
C TRP A 76 -1.19 12.65 2.17
N PHE A 77 -2.44 13.08 2.10
CA PHE A 77 -3.25 13.23 0.89
C PHE A 77 -4.36 14.24 1.18
N ASN A 78 -4.84 14.92 0.14
CA ASN A 78 -5.88 15.96 0.25
C ASN A 78 -7.25 15.38 -0.09
N ALA A 79 -7.31 14.47 -1.06
CA ALA A 79 -8.54 13.85 -1.52
C ALA A 79 -8.30 12.44 -2.07
N THR A 80 -9.35 11.65 -2.18
CA THR A 80 -9.32 10.35 -2.86
C THR A 80 -9.68 10.52 -4.33
N CYS A 81 -9.14 9.66 -5.19
CA CYS A 81 -9.49 9.68 -6.60
C CYS A 81 -10.93 9.17 -6.81
N ALA A 82 -11.82 10.04 -7.31
CA ALA A 82 -13.21 9.69 -7.62
C ALA A 82 -13.30 8.50 -8.60
N ALA A 83 -12.49 8.51 -9.66
CA ALA A 83 -12.46 7.42 -10.65
C ALA A 83 -11.93 6.09 -10.09
N CYS A 84 -11.09 6.11 -9.04
CA CYS A 84 -10.67 4.86 -8.39
C CYS A 84 -11.76 4.28 -7.48
N GLY A 85 -12.73 5.08 -7.03
CA GLY A 85 -13.81 4.63 -6.15
C GLY A 85 -13.29 3.89 -4.91
N VAL A 86 -12.26 4.44 -4.22
CA VAL A 86 -11.65 3.76 -3.08
C VAL A 86 -12.70 3.57 -1.97
N PRO A 87 -13.05 2.34 -1.58
CA PRO A 87 -14.14 2.11 -0.61
C PRO A 87 -13.79 2.65 0.78
N ASP A 88 -14.81 3.14 1.50
CA ASP A 88 -14.65 3.74 2.83
C ASP A 88 -13.98 2.80 3.83
N TRP A 89 -14.37 1.52 3.86
CA TRP A 89 -13.74 0.54 4.76
C TRP A 89 -12.23 0.42 4.54
N LYS A 90 -11.75 0.64 3.31
CA LYS A 90 -10.32 0.61 2.98
C LYS A 90 -9.62 1.87 3.49
N LEU A 91 -10.27 3.03 3.36
CA LEU A 91 -9.80 4.29 3.93
C LEU A 91 -9.74 4.23 5.45
N GLU A 92 -10.78 3.69 6.11
CA GLU A 92 -10.81 3.50 7.56
C GLU A 92 -9.71 2.55 8.03
N LYS A 93 -9.50 1.43 7.33
CA LYS A 93 -8.41 0.48 7.61
C LYS A 93 -7.04 1.13 7.44
N TYR A 94 -6.88 1.96 6.42
CA TYR A 94 -5.65 2.72 6.20
C TYR A 94 -5.45 3.78 7.30
N ALA A 95 -6.51 4.48 7.67
CA ALA A 95 -6.52 5.47 8.75
C ALA A 95 -6.24 4.84 10.12
N SER A 96 -6.65 3.60 10.39
CA SER A 96 -6.36 2.91 11.65
C SER A 96 -4.93 2.32 11.73
N THR A 97 -4.24 2.22 10.59
CA THR A 97 -2.88 1.68 10.52
C THR A 97 -1.86 2.68 11.09
N GLN A 98 -0.99 2.23 11.99
CA GLN A 98 0.05 3.04 12.62
C GLN A 98 1.44 2.55 12.21
N PHE A 99 2.39 3.48 12.07
CA PHE A 99 3.78 3.18 11.75
C PHE A 99 4.69 3.47 12.94
N ARG A 100 5.37 2.46 13.49
CA ARG A 100 6.24 2.56 14.68
C ARG A 100 7.64 2.05 14.38
N ARG A 101 8.68 2.60 15.02
CA ARG A 101 10.10 2.25 14.73
C ARG A 101 10.50 0.87 15.27
N HIS A 102 10.07 0.56 16.49
CA HIS A 102 10.48 -0.63 17.25
C HIS A 102 9.36 -1.66 17.43
N TYR A 103 8.20 -1.46 16.80
CA TYR A 103 7.03 -2.32 16.95
C TYR A 103 6.27 -2.43 15.62
N GLY A 104 5.54 -3.53 15.44
CA GLY A 104 4.72 -3.81 14.26
C GLY A 104 5.36 -4.75 13.24
N SER A 105 4.54 -5.21 12.28
CA SER A 105 4.97 -6.15 11.25
C SER A 105 5.99 -5.54 10.29
N ARG A 106 7.00 -6.35 9.90
CA ARG A 106 8.00 -5.99 8.89
C ARG A 106 7.49 -6.15 7.45
N LEU A 107 6.28 -6.69 7.27
CA LEU A 107 5.68 -6.96 5.96
C LEU A 107 6.61 -7.77 5.05
N LEU A 108 7.27 -8.80 5.62
CA LEU A 108 8.05 -9.73 4.82
C LEU A 108 7.11 -10.39 3.80
N GLN A 109 7.58 -10.54 2.56
CA GLN A 109 6.85 -11.32 1.57
C GLN A 109 6.82 -12.76 2.10
N GLU A 110 5.62 -13.33 2.20
CA GLU A 110 5.47 -14.78 2.25
C GLU A 110 5.93 -15.23 0.86
N THR A 111 7.15 -15.75 0.77
CA THR A 111 7.52 -16.59 -0.35
C THR A 111 6.52 -17.73 -0.31
N GLU A 112 5.62 -17.82 -1.28
CA GLU A 112 4.84 -19.03 -1.49
C GLU A 112 5.82 -20.21 -1.42
N PRO A 113 5.61 -21.21 -0.53
CA PRO A 113 6.47 -22.37 -0.52
C PRO A 113 6.35 -23.06 -1.89
N GLU A 114 7.44 -23.68 -2.32
CA GLU A 114 7.60 -24.46 -3.57
C GLU A 114 6.64 -25.67 -3.64
N HIS A 115 5.33 -25.47 -3.53
CA HIS A 115 4.33 -26.54 -3.64
C HIS A 115 4.05 -26.93 -5.10
N LEU A 116 5.03 -26.70 -5.99
CA LEU A 116 5.02 -27.13 -7.38
C LEU A 116 6.27 -27.94 -7.79
N MET A 117 7.01 -28.51 -6.83
CA MET A 117 7.87 -29.68 -7.10
C MET A 117 7.08 -30.99 -7.00
N LYS A 118 5.93 -31.07 -7.67
CA LYS A 118 5.31 -32.34 -8.03
C LYS A 118 5.34 -32.47 -9.55
N LYS A 119 6.38 -33.14 -10.03
CA LYS A 119 6.33 -33.99 -11.22
C LYS A 119 6.95 -35.32 -10.83
#